data_AF-A0A1V8TJ69-F1
#
_entry.id   AF-A0A1V8TJ69-F1
#
_cell.length_a   1.000
_cell.length_b   1.000
_cell.length_c   1.000
_cell.angle_alpha   90.00
_cell.angle_beta   90.00
_cell.angle_gamma   90.00
#
_symmetry.space_group_name_H-M   'P 1'
#
loop_
_entity.id
_entity.type
_entity.pdbx_description
1 polymer ?
#
loop_
_entity_poly.entity_id
_entity_poly.type
_entity_poly.pdbx_seq_one_letter_code
_entity_poly.pdbx_strand_id
1 'polypeptide(L)'
;MRPADTQPNGASTMASQSAMDATTADADVQLREIITSLYFLLTQTHSYNPSTTPAAMSSELRTLLQALVSLSQTSRRLSTKIPLDLVEYVEKKRNPDVYKRELVEAVMKGNQMQKGRSQAFGELRDVLGREMMGGIPEMREEVRGVLEACGSKVEG
;
A
#
# COMPACT_ATOMS: atom_id res chain seq x y z
N MET A 1 12.53 -38.75 0.80
CA MET A 1 11.60 -38.43 1.92
C MET A 1 12.12 -37.16 2.57
N ARG A 2 11.60 -35.97 2.19
CA ARG A 2 12.00 -34.68 2.78
C ARG A 2 11.07 -34.40 3.97
N PRO A 3 11.58 -34.01 5.15
CA PRO A 3 10.72 -33.65 6.27
C PRO A 3 10.00 -32.33 5.98
N ALA A 4 8.75 -32.26 6.43
CA ALA A 4 7.86 -31.13 6.26
C ALA A 4 8.36 -29.91 7.05
N ASP A 5 8.58 -28.80 6.36
CA ASP A 5 8.72 -27.46 6.95
C ASP A 5 7.39 -27.11 7.63
N THR A 6 7.35 -27.29 8.95
CA THR A 6 6.28 -26.75 9.80
C THR A 6 6.45 -25.25 9.85
N GLN A 7 5.57 -24.50 9.16
CA GLN A 7 5.51 -23.03 9.25
C GLN A 7 5.08 -22.59 10.67
N PRO A 8 5.89 -21.83 11.43
CA PRO A 8 5.42 -21.16 12.65
C PRO A 8 4.89 -19.74 12.38
N ASN A 9 4.78 -19.31 11.10
CA ASN A 9 4.58 -17.89 10.76
C ASN A 9 3.13 -17.40 10.78
N GLY A 10 2.13 -18.28 10.71
CA GLY A 10 0.72 -17.86 10.60
C GLY A 10 0.17 -17.20 11.87
N ALA A 11 0.55 -17.68 13.05
CA ALA A 11 0.01 -17.21 14.33
C ALA A 11 0.56 -15.82 14.72
N SER A 12 1.86 -15.58 14.50
CA SER A 12 2.51 -14.30 14.79
C SER A 12 2.03 -13.16 13.87
N THR A 13 1.72 -13.48 12.60
CA THR A 13 1.15 -12.51 11.66
C THR A 13 -0.29 -12.13 12.05
N MET A 14 -1.14 -13.10 12.42
CA MET A 14 -2.52 -12.80 12.84
C MET A 14 -2.60 -11.99 14.14
N ALA A 15 -1.73 -12.27 15.12
CA ALA A 15 -1.67 -11.51 16.37
C ALA A 15 -1.19 -10.06 16.17
N SER A 16 -0.28 -9.85 15.22
CA SER A 16 0.20 -8.51 14.86
C SER A 16 -0.86 -7.71 14.10
N GLN A 17 -1.65 -8.38 13.25
CA GLN A 17 -2.74 -7.77 12.50
C GLN A 17 -3.87 -7.30 13.43
N SER A 18 -4.30 -8.15 14.37
CA SER A 18 -5.38 -7.81 15.31
C SER A 18 -5.01 -6.66 16.26
N ALA A 19 -3.73 -6.56 16.64
CA ALA A 19 -3.24 -5.45 17.46
C ALA A 19 -3.22 -4.10 16.69
N MET A 20 -2.92 -4.12 15.39
CA MET A 20 -3.00 -2.93 14.54
C MET A 20 -4.45 -2.50 14.28
N ASP A 21 -5.36 -3.46 14.09
CA ASP A 21 -6.78 -3.19 13.90
C ASP A 21 -7.39 -2.56 15.16
N ALA A 22 -7.03 -3.06 16.35
CA ALA A 22 -7.44 -2.47 17.62
C ALA A 22 -6.91 -1.04 17.80
N THR A 23 -5.64 -0.80 17.48
CA THR A 23 -5.04 0.55 17.57
C THR A 23 -5.68 1.54 16.59
N THR A 24 -6.12 1.06 15.41
CA THR A 24 -6.84 1.88 14.43
C THR A 24 -8.25 2.23 14.91
N ALA A 25 -8.94 1.27 15.54
CA ALA A 25 -10.26 1.50 16.15
C ALA A 25 -10.20 2.53 17.29
N ASP A 26 -9.19 2.44 18.16
CA ASP A 26 -8.96 3.42 19.23
C ASP A 26 -8.75 4.84 18.66
N ALA A 27 -7.99 4.96 17.57
CA ALA A 27 -7.77 6.24 16.90
C ALA A 27 -9.06 6.80 16.27
N ASP A 28 -9.93 5.96 15.69
CA ASP A 28 -11.22 6.39 15.14
C ASP A 28 -12.14 6.97 16.23
N VAL A 29 -12.20 6.32 17.39
CA VAL A 29 -12.96 6.81 18.55
C VAL A 29 -12.45 8.17 18.99
N GLN A 30 -11.12 8.33 19.14
CA GLN A 30 -10.50 9.59 19.54
C GLN A 30 -10.74 10.71 18.52
N LEU A 31 -10.71 10.41 17.21
CA LEU A 31 -11.03 11.38 16.16
C LEU A 31 -12.48 11.86 16.23
N ARG A 32 -13.44 10.95 16.47
CA ARG A 32 -14.86 11.29 16.64
C ARG A 32 -15.08 12.17 17.87
N GLU A 33 -14.40 11.86 18.96
CA GLU A 33 -14.46 12.66 20.20
C GLU A 33 -13.96 14.09 19.95
N ILE A 34 -12.83 14.25 19.25
CA ILE A 34 -12.29 15.57 18.88
C ILE A 34 -13.29 16.35 18.01
N ILE A 35 -13.85 15.72 16.97
CA ILE A 35 -14.84 16.39 16.09
C ILE A 35 -16.08 16.82 16.89
N THR A 36 -16.55 15.96 17.79
CA THR A 36 -17.71 16.23 18.64
C THR A 36 -17.43 17.39 19.60
N SER A 37 -16.24 17.40 20.22
CA SER A 37 -15.80 18.48 21.11
C SER A 37 -15.69 19.83 20.38
N LEU A 38 -15.14 19.84 19.16
CA LEU A 38 -15.09 21.04 18.32
C LEU A 38 -16.49 21.55 17.95
N TYR A 39 -17.43 20.64 17.67
CA TYR A 39 -18.82 21.01 17.40
C TYR A 39 -19.50 21.62 18.63
N PHE A 40 -19.31 21.05 19.82
CA PHE A 40 -19.82 21.61 21.07
C PHE A 40 -19.22 22.98 21.37
N LEU A 41 -17.92 23.15 21.15
CA LEU A 41 -17.26 24.44 21.33
C LEU A 41 -17.83 25.51 20.38
N LEU A 42 -18.07 25.16 19.11
CA LEU A 42 -18.66 26.06 18.11
C LEU A 42 -20.08 26.49 18.52
N THR A 43 -20.92 25.53 18.93
CA THR A 43 -22.31 25.80 19.33
C THR A 43 -22.41 26.60 20.64
N GLN A 44 -21.54 26.34 21.61
CA GLN A 44 -21.44 27.11 22.85
C GLN A 44 -20.91 28.53 22.60
N THR A 45 -19.99 28.71 21.64
CA THR A 45 -19.51 30.04 21.22
C THR A 45 -20.61 30.85 20.55
N HIS A 46 -21.41 30.19 19.70
CA HIS A 46 -22.56 30.83 19.05
C HIS A 46 -23.66 31.23 20.05
N SER A 47 -23.90 30.39 21.06
CA SER A 47 -24.99 30.57 22.05
C SER A 47 -24.51 31.18 23.36
N TYR A 48 -23.60 32.17 23.25
CA TYR A 48 -22.89 32.73 24.40
C TYR A 48 -23.84 33.22 25.50
N ASN A 49 -23.67 32.67 26.70
CA ASN A 49 -24.35 33.08 27.91
C ASN A 49 -23.30 33.46 28.98
N PRO A 50 -23.30 34.72 29.45
CA PRO A 50 -22.25 35.23 30.35
C PRO A 50 -22.14 34.50 31.70
N SER A 51 -23.17 33.77 32.16
CA SER A 51 -23.14 33.09 33.46
C SER A 51 -22.58 31.66 33.44
N THR A 52 -22.68 30.95 32.31
CA THR A 52 -22.38 29.49 32.26
C THR A 52 -21.38 29.11 31.19
N THR A 53 -21.28 29.90 30.12
CA THR A 53 -20.43 29.60 28.96
C THR A 53 -18.92 29.59 29.26
N PRO A 54 -18.34 30.50 30.06
CA PRO A 54 -16.89 30.53 30.28
C PRO A 54 -16.33 29.26 30.96
N ALA A 55 -17.06 28.74 31.95
CA ALA A 55 -16.67 27.54 32.68
C ALA A 55 -16.84 26.27 31.81
N ALA A 56 -17.96 26.18 31.08
CA ALA A 56 -18.23 25.08 30.16
C ALA A 56 -17.19 25.01 29.02
N MET A 57 -16.86 26.14 28.41
CA MET A 57 -15.82 26.22 27.37
C MET A 57 -14.44 25.82 27.89
N SER A 58 -14.08 26.24 29.09
CA SER A 58 -12.80 25.86 29.70
C SER A 58 -12.70 24.36 29.96
N SER A 59 -13.81 23.74 30.35
CA SER A 59 -13.91 22.29 30.49
C SER A 59 -13.79 21.59 29.14
N GLU A 60 -14.50 22.06 28.12
CA GLU A 60 -14.49 21.47 26.77
C GLU A 60 -13.11 21.59 26.11
N LEU A 61 -12.42 22.72 26.28
CA LEU A 61 -11.07 22.93 25.75
C LEU A 61 -10.06 21.99 26.42
N ARG A 62 -10.22 21.69 27.71
CA ARG A 62 -9.40 20.69 28.42
C ARG A 62 -9.66 19.27 27.87
N THR A 63 -10.93 18.92 27.64
CA THR A 63 -11.30 17.65 27.00
C THR A 63 -10.68 17.51 25.61
N LEU A 64 -10.77 18.56 24.78
CA LEU A 64 -10.16 18.62 23.46
C LEU A 64 -8.64 18.42 23.52
N LEU A 65 -7.95 19.14 24.42
CA LEU A 65 -6.51 19.00 24.62
C LEU A 65 -6.13 17.57 25.02
N GLN A 66 -6.87 16.98 25.95
CA GLN A 66 -6.63 15.61 26.39
C GLN A 66 -6.81 14.62 25.24
N ALA A 67 -7.88 14.76 24.46
CA ALA A 67 -8.14 13.91 23.30
C ALA A 67 -7.05 14.03 22.22
N LEU A 68 -6.54 15.25 21.95
CA LEU A 68 -5.43 15.48 21.02
C LEU A 68 -4.12 14.84 21.49
N VAL A 69 -3.81 14.93 22.79
CA VAL A 69 -2.63 14.28 23.38
C VAL A 69 -2.74 12.76 23.28
N SER A 70 -3.90 12.20 23.62
CA SER A 70 -4.18 10.77 23.47
C SER A 70 -4.05 10.32 22.02
N LEU A 71 -4.62 11.05 21.06
CA LEU A 71 -4.48 10.75 19.63
C LEU A 71 -3.01 10.79 19.17
N SER A 72 -2.23 11.77 19.62
CA SER A 72 -0.80 11.83 19.31
C SER A 72 -0.03 10.62 19.83
N GLN A 73 -0.37 10.13 21.03
CA GLN A 73 0.25 8.92 21.60
C GLN A 73 -0.20 7.65 20.86
N THR A 74 -1.49 7.53 20.53
CA THR A 74 -2.04 6.41 19.76
C THR A 74 -1.45 6.36 18.34
N SER A 75 -1.32 7.50 17.65
CA SER A 75 -0.79 7.57 16.29
C SER A 75 0.66 7.06 16.18
N ARG A 76 1.48 7.25 17.22
CA ARG A 76 2.85 6.74 17.27
C ARG A 76 2.93 5.21 17.32
N ARG A 77 1.87 4.56 17.77
CA ARG A 77 1.75 3.09 17.78
C ARG A 77 1.27 2.53 16.44
N LEU A 78 0.79 3.39 15.55
CA LEU A 78 0.33 3.01 14.22
C LEU A 78 1.53 2.95 13.27
N SER A 79 1.98 1.74 12.94
CA SER A 79 3.14 1.51 12.05
C SER A 79 2.77 1.53 10.55
N THR A 80 1.61 2.09 10.20
CA THR A 80 1.12 2.13 8.82
C THR A 80 1.88 3.16 8.00
N LYS A 81 2.51 2.72 6.91
CA LYS A 81 3.14 3.62 5.94
C LYS A 81 2.09 4.07 4.93
N ILE A 82 1.93 5.38 4.79
CA ILE A 82 0.98 5.99 3.84
C ILE A 82 1.77 6.63 2.70
N PRO A 83 1.49 6.28 1.42
CA PRO A 83 2.10 6.95 0.27
C PRO A 83 1.74 8.44 0.25
N LEU A 84 2.70 9.29 -0.13
CA LEU A 84 2.50 10.73 -0.27
C LEU A 84 1.38 11.05 -1.27
N ASP A 85 1.32 10.31 -2.38
CA ASP A 85 0.26 10.46 -3.38
C ASP A 85 -1.14 10.27 -2.77
N LEU A 86 -1.28 9.36 -1.80
CA LEU A 86 -2.57 9.13 -1.14
C LEU A 86 -2.96 10.32 -0.24
N VAL A 87 -1.98 11.02 0.34
CA VAL A 87 -2.23 12.27 1.10
C VAL A 87 -2.78 13.35 0.17
N GLU A 88 -2.19 13.53 -1.01
CA GLU A 88 -2.66 14.51 -2.01
C GLU A 88 -4.11 14.23 -2.46
N TYR A 89 -4.50 12.96 -2.56
CA TYR A 89 -5.89 12.59 -2.85
C TYR A 89 -6.85 13.07 -1.76
N VAL A 90 -6.50 12.90 -0.49
CA VAL A 90 -7.31 13.35 0.64
C VAL A 90 -7.38 14.88 0.69
N GLU A 91 -6.27 15.58 0.46
CA GLU A 91 -6.24 17.04 0.39
C GLU A 91 -7.15 17.60 -0.72
N LYS A 92 -7.20 16.92 -1.87
CA LYS A 92 -8.08 17.27 -2.99
C LYS A 92 -9.53 16.79 -2.81
N LYS A 93 -9.89 16.26 -1.63
CA LYS A 93 -11.21 15.67 -1.33
C LYS A 93 -11.62 14.55 -2.29
N ARG A 94 -10.65 13.88 -2.93
CA ARG A 94 -10.89 12.75 -3.83
C ARG A 94 -10.95 11.48 -2.99
N ASN A 95 -11.82 10.55 -3.39
CA ASN A 95 -11.92 9.26 -2.69
C ASN A 95 -10.59 8.49 -2.80
N PRO A 96 -9.93 8.13 -1.67
CA PRO A 96 -8.66 7.40 -1.67
C PRO A 96 -8.77 5.99 -2.29
N ASP A 97 -9.96 5.40 -2.39
CA ASP A 97 -10.13 4.10 -3.06
C ASP A 97 -9.88 4.19 -4.57
N VAL A 98 -10.01 5.38 -5.16
CA VAL A 98 -9.68 5.61 -6.56
C VAL A 98 -8.18 5.47 -6.79
N TYR A 99 -7.34 5.95 -5.86
CA TYR A 99 -5.88 5.75 -5.93
C TYR A 99 -5.53 4.25 -5.90
N LYS A 100 -6.16 3.48 -5.00
CA LYS A 100 -5.93 2.03 -4.93
C LYS A 100 -6.28 1.34 -6.25
N ARG A 101 -7.42 1.72 -6.85
CA ARG A 101 -7.85 1.18 -8.14
C ARG A 101 -6.85 1.53 -9.24
N GLU A 102 -6.46 2.79 -9.36
CA GLU A 102 -5.48 3.25 -10.35
C GLU A 102 -4.12 2.56 -10.18
N LEU A 103 -3.68 2.32 -8.95
CA LEU A 103 -2.46 1.59 -8.65
C LEU A 103 -2.54 0.14 -9.14
N VAL A 104 -3.63 -0.57 -8.84
CA VAL A 104 -3.83 -1.94 -9.30
C VAL A 104 -3.88 -2.00 -10.83
N GLU A 105 -4.62 -1.09 -11.47
CA GLU A 105 -4.70 -0.99 -12.93
C GLU A 105 -3.32 -0.72 -13.55
N ALA A 106 -2.52 0.18 -12.97
CA ALA A 106 -1.17 0.48 -13.42
C ALA A 106 -0.23 -0.73 -13.29
N VAL A 107 -0.29 -1.46 -12.16
CA VAL A 107 0.51 -2.67 -11.95
C VAL A 107 0.10 -3.78 -12.93
N MET A 108 -1.20 -3.99 -13.15
CA MET A 108 -1.68 -4.99 -14.10
C MET A 108 -1.24 -4.66 -15.52
N LYS A 109 -1.42 -3.41 -15.95
CA LYS A 109 -0.98 -2.94 -17.27
C LYS A 109 0.53 -3.07 -17.43
N GLY A 110 1.29 -2.67 -16.42
CA GLY A 110 2.75 -2.80 -16.39
C GLY A 110 3.20 -4.25 -16.53
N ASN A 111 2.61 -5.16 -15.74
CA ASN A 111 2.94 -6.58 -15.76
C ASN A 111 2.62 -7.23 -17.11
N GLN A 112 1.45 -6.94 -17.69
CA GLN A 112 1.08 -7.44 -19.02
C GLN A 112 2.03 -6.92 -20.10
N MET A 113 2.36 -5.63 -20.06
CA MET A 113 3.32 -5.05 -21.00
C MET A 113 4.70 -5.67 -20.88
N GLN A 114 5.20 -5.89 -19.65
CA GLN A 114 6.50 -6.52 -19.43
C GLN A 114 6.51 -7.99 -19.88
N LYS A 115 5.44 -8.72 -19.60
CA LYS A 115 5.26 -10.09 -20.10
C LYS A 115 5.29 -10.12 -21.63
N GLY A 116 4.54 -9.25 -22.29
CA GLY A 116 4.50 -9.16 -23.75
C GLY A 116 5.87 -8.81 -24.35
N ARG A 117 6.60 -7.84 -23.76
CA ARG A 117 7.96 -7.51 -24.18
C ARG A 117 8.92 -8.69 -24.01
N SER A 118 8.86 -9.37 -22.87
CA SER A 118 9.69 -10.54 -22.61
C SER A 118 9.41 -11.68 -23.60
N GLN A 119 8.14 -11.89 -23.97
CA GLN A 119 7.75 -12.87 -24.98
C GLN A 119 8.28 -12.48 -26.37
N ALA A 120 8.07 -11.23 -26.79
CA ALA A 120 8.55 -10.74 -28.09
C ALA A 120 10.09 -10.80 -28.21
N PHE A 121 10.83 -10.49 -27.14
CA PHE A 121 12.29 -10.66 -27.13
C PHE A 121 12.70 -12.13 -27.17
N GLY A 122 11.94 -13.02 -26.54
CA GLY A 122 12.13 -14.47 -26.64
C GLY A 122 11.94 -14.97 -28.07
N GLU A 123 10.86 -14.56 -28.74
CA GLU A 123 10.58 -14.89 -30.14
C GLU A 123 11.66 -14.34 -31.09
N LEU A 124 12.07 -13.08 -30.90
CA LEU A 124 13.16 -12.48 -31.68
C LEU A 124 14.46 -13.27 -31.52
N ARG A 125 14.82 -13.63 -30.28
CA ARG A 125 15.99 -14.46 -29.98
C ARG A 125 15.92 -15.79 -30.73
N ASP A 126 14.76 -16.46 -30.72
CA ASP A 126 14.59 -17.78 -31.32
C ASP A 126 14.65 -17.73 -32.85
N VAL A 127 14.03 -16.72 -33.47
CA VAL A 127 14.10 -16.50 -34.92
C VAL A 127 15.52 -16.15 -35.35
N LEU A 128 16.16 -15.19 -34.67
CA LEU A 128 17.53 -14.78 -35.00
C LEU A 128 18.51 -15.95 -34.83
N GLY A 129 18.36 -16.74 -33.76
CA GLY A 129 19.15 -17.95 -33.54
C GLY A 129 19.01 -18.96 -34.68
N ARG A 130 17.78 -19.22 -35.14
CA ARG A 130 17.49 -20.12 -36.26
C ARG A 130 18.13 -19.63 -37.56
N GLU A 131 17.98 -18.35 -37.88
CA GLU A 131 18.56 -17.74 -39.09
C GLU A 131 20.09 -17.75 -39.06
N MET A 132 20.71 -17.47 -37.91
CA MET A 132 22.18 -17.54 -37.76
C MET A 132 22.71 -18.96 -37.95
N MET A 133 22.03 -19.97 -37.39
CA MET A 133 22.37 -21.39 -37.60
C MET A 133 22.19 -21.86 -39.05
N GLY A 134 21.24 -21.27 -39.79
CA GLY A 134 20.99 -21.55 -41.20
C GLY A 134 21.97 -20.85 -42.14
N GLY A 135 22.31 -19.59 -41.85
CA GLY A 135 23.20 -18.76 -42.67
C GLY A 135 24.69 -19.00 -42.43
N ILE A 136 25.09 -19.45 -41.23
CA ILE A 136 26.49 -19.67 -40.85
C ILE A 136 26.63 -21.05 -40.19
N PRO A 137 26.85 -22.12 -40.99
CA PRO A 137 26.91 -23.49 -40.47
C PRO A 137 28.04 -23.73 -39.45
N GLU A 138 29.12 -22.96 -39.55
CA GLU A 138 30.32 -23.08 -38.71
C GLU A 138 30.05 -22.65 -37.25
N MET A 139 29.10 -21.76 -37.02
CA MET A 139 28.79 -21.19 -35.68
C MET A 139 27.59 -21.87 -35.01
N ARG A 140 27.05 -22.94 -35.60
CA ARG A 140 25.79 -23.56 -35.15
C ARG A 140 25.82 -24.00 -33.69
N GLU A 141 26.92 -24.62 -33.29
CA GLU A 141 27.12 -25.13 -31.93
C GLU A 141 27.24 -24.00 -30.89
N GLU A 142 27.94 -22.93 -31.24
CA GLU A 142 28.09 -21.75 -30.38
C GLU A 142 26.76 -21.02 -30.20
N VAL A 143 26.02 -20.81 -31.29
CA VAL A 143 24.69 -20.18 -31.28
C VAL A 143 23.70 -21.01 -30.47
N ARG A 144 23.73 -22.33 -30.61
CA ARG A 144 22.92 -23.25 -29.79
C ARG A 144 23.23 -23.11 -28.30
N GLY A 145 24.50 -23.07 -27.92
CA GLY A 145 24.90 -22.88 -26.52
C GLY A 145 24.40 -21.56 -25.93
N VAL A 146 24.44 -20.47 -26.70
CA VAL A 146 23.90 -19.16 -26.27
C VAL A 146 22.38 -19.20 -26.14
N LEU A 147 21.67 -19.84 -27.07
CA LEU A 147 20.21 -19.96 -27.00
C LEU A 147 19.74 -20.77 -25.78
N GLU A 148 20.42 -21.87 -25.49
CA GLU A 148 20.17 -22.69 -24.29
C GLU A 148 20.47 -21.91 -23.01
N ALA A 149 21.59 -21.16 -22.96
CA ALA A 149 21.94 -20.30 -21.82
C ALA A 149 20.92 -19.16 -21.60
N CYS A 150 20.32 -18.65 -22.69
CA CYS A 150 19.23 -17.68 -22.63
C CYS A 150 17.86 -18.31 -22.29
N GLY A 151 17.78 -19.61 -22.02
CA GLY A 151 16.55 -20.31 -21.66
C GLY A 151 15.63 -20.60 -22.85
N SER A 152 16.17 -20.61 -24.07
CA SER A 152 15.43 -21.06 -25.25
C SER A 152 15.29 -22.59 -25.26
N LYS A 153 14.15 -23.08 -25.73
CA LYS A 153 13.91 -24.49 -26.05
C LYS A 153 13.95 -24.62 -27.57
N VAL A 154 15.13 -24.49 -28.16
CA VAL A 154 15.27 -24.66 -29.61
C VAL A 154 15.21 -26.15 -29.92
N GLU A 155 14.03 -26.65 -30.30
CA GLU A 155 13.93 -27.92 -31.01
C GLU A 155 14.13 -27.67 -32.51
N GLY A 156 15.30 -28.06 -33.02
CA GLY A 156 15.58 -28.21 -34.47
C GLY A 156 15.97 -26.94 -35.23
#